data_AF-R6WPA5-F1
#
_entry.id   AF-R6WPA5-F1
#
_cell.length_a   1.000
_cell.length_b   1.000
_cell.length_c   1.000
_cell.angle_alpha   90.00
_cell.angle_beta   90.00
_cell.angle_gamma   90.00
#
_symmetry.space_group_name_H-M   'P 1'
#
loop_
_entity.id
_entity.type
_entity.pdbx_description
1 polymer ?
#
loop_
_entity_poly.entity_id
_entity_poly.type
_entity_poly.pdbx_seq_one_letter_code
_entity_poly.pdbx_strand_id
1 'polypeptide(L)'
;MFQLFFEGGWLGMSLLTVELICLLFAAWKAPAWVREIGLLALVTGVVYTLLGFSQAMGVVREAGDIAPSLLAGGLRVACIPIIYGLLVYALSLVVRMLQKPRI
;
A
#
# COMPACT_ATOMS: atom_id res chain seq x y z
N MET A 1 10.62 3.53 -11.16
CA MET A 1 9.24 3.74 -10.66
C MET A 1 8.29 2.65 -11.14
N PHE A 2 8.07 2.47 -12.45
CA PHE A 2 7.21 1.39 -12.97
C PHE A 2 7.63 -0.03 -12.57
N GLN A 3 8.93 -0.31 -12.45
CA GLN A 3 9.41 -1.62 -11.97
C GLN A 3 8.97 -1.94 -10.53
N LEU A 4 9.03 -0.98 -9.61
CA LEU A 4 8.53 -1.18 -8.24
C LEU A 4 7.02 -1.46 -8.21
N PHE A 5 6.27 -0.88 -9.14
CA PHE A 5 4.82 -1.08 -9.26
C PHE A 5 4.48 -2.51 -9.70
N PHE A 6 5.23 -3.04 -10.67
CA PHE A 6 5.06 -4.43 -11.10
C PHE A 6 5.58 -5.43 -10.06
N GLU A 7 6.69 -5.12 -9.40
CA GLU A 7 7.26 -5.95 -8.32
C GLU A 7 6.29 -6.07 -7.15
N GLY A 8 5.72 -4.96 -6.66
CA GLY A 8 4.80 -4.97 -5.52
C GLY A 8 3.44 -5.63 -5.76
N GLY A 9 3.24 -6.28 -6.90
CA GLY A 9 2.02 -6.99 -7.25
C GLY A 9 1.00 -6.09 -7.95
N TRP A 10 0.62 -6.50 -9.16
CA TRP A 10 -0.33 -5.78 -10.02
C TRP A 10 -1.59 -5.35 -9.26
N LEU A 11 -2.26 -6.31 -8.62
CA LEU A 11 -3.59 -6.07 -8.03
C LEU A 11 -3.55 -5.10 -6.85
N GLY A 12 -2.61 -5.30 -5.92
CA GLY A 12 -2.48 -4.42 -4.75
C GLY A 12 -2.12 -3.00 -5.15
N MET A 13 -1.20 -2.87 -6.10
CA MET A 13 -0.76 -1.56 -6.58
C MET A 13 -1.84 -0.83 -7.39
N SER A 14 -2.61 -1.55 -8.20
CA SER A 14 -3.75 -0.96 -8.94
C SER A 14 -4.83 -0.47 -7.97
N LEU A 15 -5.14 -1.25 -6.94
CA LEU A 15 -6.13 -0.85 -5.94
C LEU A 15 -5.69 0.40 -5.16
N LEU A 16 -4.42 0.46 -4.73
CA LEU A 16 -3.83 1.62 -4.07
C LEU A 16 -3.87 2.87 -4.97
N THR A 17 -3.67 2.73 -6.28
CA THR A 17 -3.83 3.87 -7.21
C THR A 17 -5.26 4.34 -7.36
N VAL A 18 -6.23 3.42 -7.34
CA VAL A 18 -7.65 3.78 -7.36
C VAL A 18 -8.03 4.51 -6.07
N GLU A 19 -7.57 4.03 -4.91
CA GLU A 19 -7.79 4.70 -3.62
C GLU A 19 -7.15 6.09 -3.59
N LEU A 20 -5.97 6.27 -4.17
CA LEU A 20 -5.33 7.57 -4.33
C LEU A 20 -6.17 8.52 -5.20
N ILE A 21 -6.71 8.05 -6.33
CA ILE A 21 -7.58 8.86 -7.19
C ILE A 21 -8.86 9.22 -6.44
N CYS A 22 -9.50 8.27 -5.75
CA CYS A 22 -10.68 8.51 -4.91
C CYS A 22 -10.41 9.55 -3.81
N LEU A 23 -9.23 9.51 -3.19
CA LEU A 23 -8.79 10.49 -2.19
C LEU A 23 -8.72 11.90 -2.79
N LEU A 24 -8.14 12.05 -3.99
CA LEU A 24 -8.06 13.35 -4.67
C LEU A 24 -9.47 13.90 -5.00
N PHE A 25 -10.39 13.05 -5.44
CA PHE A 25 -11.79 13.45 -5.65
C PHE A 25 -12.50 13.82 -4.34
N ALA A 26 -12.31 13.03 -3.27
CA ALA A 26 -12.88 13.29 -1.96
C ALA A 26 -12.34 14.59 -1.35
N ALA A 27 -11.06 14.91 -1.59
CA ALA A 27 -10.46 16.16 -1.14
C ALA A 27 -11.23 17.39 -1.65
N TRP A 28 -11.79 17.35 -2.85
CA TRP A 28 -12.53 18.47 -3.41
C TRP A 28 -14.02 18.47 -3.07
N LYS A 29 -14.67 17.29 -3.04
CA LYS A 29 -16.14 17.18 -2.94
C LYS A 29 -16.66 16.82 -1.55
N ALA A 30 -15.86 16.11 -0.75
CA ALA A 30 -16.28 15.58 0.56
C ALA A 30 -15.07 15.43 1.51
N PRO A 31 -14.61 16.54 2.15
CA PRO A 31 -13.41 16.54 3.00
C PRO A 31 -13.52 15.60 4.22
N ALA A 32 -14.74 15.26 4.63
CA ALA A 32 -14.99 14.29 5.70
C ALA A 32 -14.49 12.88 5.35
N TRP A 33 -14.54 12.48 4.07
CA TRP A 33 -14.27 11.12 3.61
C TRP A 33 -12.79 10.87 3.28
N VAL A 34 -11.98 11.93 3.20
CA VAL A 34 -10.54 11.86 2.94
C VAL A 34 -9.83 10.94 3.94
N ARG A 35 -10.20 11.02 5.22
CA ARG A 35 -9.61 10.19 6.27
C ARG A 35 -9.93 8.71 6.09
N GLU A 36 -11.18 8.41 5.74
CA GLU A 36 -11.66 7.04 5.62
C GLU A 36 -11.03 6.36 4.41
N ILE A 37 -10.94 7.06 3.28
CA ILE A 37 -10.27 6.55 2.08
C ILE A 37 -8.77 6.35 2.33
N GLY A 38 -8.11 7.27 3.04
CA GLY A 38 -6.72 7.10 3.44
C GLY A 38 -6.50 5.90 4.36
N LEU A 39 -7.41 5.67 5.31
CA LEU A 39 -7.36 4.49 6.19
C LEU A 39 -7.59 3.20 5.41
N LEU A 40 -8.51 3.20 4.45
CA LEU A 40 -8.72 2.06 3.55
C LEU A 40 -7.44 1.75 2.77
N ALA A 41 -6.76 2.75 2.22
CA ALA A 41 -5.48 2.54 1.53
C ALA A 41 -4.40 1.92 2.42
N LEU A 42 -4.35 2.30 3.70
CA LEU A 42 -3.46 1.67 4.67
C LEU A 42 -3.83 0.19 4.90
N VAL A 43 -5.12 -0.10 5.12
CA VAL A 43 -5.62 -1.46 5.32
C VAL A 43 -5.34 -2.33 4.09
N THR A 44 -5.59 -1.80 2.89
CA THR A 44 -5.27 -2.44 1.63
C THR A 44 -3.77 -2.77 1.55
N GLY A 45 -2.90 -1.80 1.84
CA GLY A 45 -1.45 -2.01 1.90
C GLY A 45 -1.03 -3.13 2.87
N VAL A 46 -1.61 -3.16 4.07
CA VAL A 46 -1.35 -4.21 5.07
C VAL A 46 -1.79 -5.59 4.56
N VAL A 47 -3.00 -5.71 4.01
CA VAL A 47 -3.54 -6.97 3.51
C VAL A 47 -2.65 -7.53 2.40
N TYR A 48 -2.26 -6.72 1.42
CA TYR A 48 -1.39 -7.18 0.33
C TYR A 48 0.02 -7.55 0.79
N THR A 49 0.57 -6.85 1.76
CA THR A 49 1.84 -7.25 2.38
C THR A 49 1.72 -8.61 3.07
N LEU A 50 0.67 -8.85 3.85
CA LEU A 50 0.43 -10.16 4.50
C LEU A 50 0.25 -11.29 3.48
N LEU A 51 -0.46 -11.04 2.38
CA LEU A 51 -0.58 -12.00 1.28
C LEU A 51 0.77 -12.30 0.63
N GLY A 52 1.60 -11.26 0.40
CA GLY A 52 2.96 -11.42 -0.11
C GLY A 52 3.85 -12.27 0.81
N PHE A 53 3.76 -12.04 2.13
CA PHE A 53 4.45 -12.87 3.12
C PHE A 53 3.95 -14.32 3.12
N SER A 54 2.64 -14.54 3.02
CA SER A 54 2.06 -15.88 2.97
C SER A 54 2.54 -16.66 1.75
N GLN A 55 2.59 -16.02 0.57
CA GLN A 55 3.14 -16.64 -0.64
C GLN A 55 4.64 -16.92 -0.51
N ALA A 56 5.42 -15.97 0.00
CA ALA A 56 6.85 -16.14 0.20
C ALA A 56 7.16 -17.34 1.12
N MET A 57 6.44 -17.45 2.25
CA MET A 57 6.58 -18.58 3.17
C MET A 57 6.10 -19.91 2.57
N GLY A 58 5.09 -19.89 1.69
CA GLY A 58 4.66 -21.07 0.94
C GLY A 58 5.76 -21.61 0.03
N VAL A 59 6.38 -20.72 -0.76
CA VAL A 59 7.53 -21.07 -1.61
C VAL A 59 8.71 -21.57 -0.78
N VAL A 60 8.95 -20.97 0.39
CA VAL A 60 10.00 -21.41 1.31
C VAL A 60 9.80 -22.84 1.79
N ARG A 61 8.56 -23.17 2.16
CA ARG A 61 8.20 -24.49 2.65
C ARG A 61 8.36 -25.56 1.57
N GLU A 62 8.07 -25.25 0.31
CA GLU A 62 8.17 -26.21 -0.81
C GLU A 62 9.60 -26.36 -1.34
N ALA A 63 10.37 -25.28 -1.41
CA ALA A 63 11.73 -25.30 -1.95
C ALA A 63 12.76 -25.88 -0.96
N GLY A 64 12.49 -25.82 0.35
CA GLY A 64 13.35 -26.36 1.40
C GLY A 64 14.59 -25.49 1.64
N ASP A 65 15.62 -25.63 0.79
CA ASP A 65 16.87 -24.87 0.91
C ASP A 65 16.90 -23.74 -0.13
N ILE A 66 16.80 -22.50 0.36
CA ILE A 66 16.73 -21.31 -0.49
C ILE A 66 17.85 -20.37 -0.11
N ALA A 67 18.49 -19.80 -1.13
CA ALA A 67 19.50 -18.78 -0.93
C ALA A 67 18.90 -17.61 -0.10
N PRO A 68 19.56 -17.18 1.00
CA PRO A 68 19.13 -16.03 1.80
C PRO A 68 18.97 -14.74 0.98
N SER A 69 19.71 -14.61 -0.12
CA SER A 69 19.58 -13.50 -1.08
C SER A 69 18.23 -13.47 -1.78
N LEU A 70 17.64 -14.64 -2.10
CA LEU A 70 16.31 -14.72 -2.71
C LEU A 70 15.21 -14.33 -1.71
N LEU A 71 15.36 -14.75 -0.46
CA LEU A 71 14.46 -14.34 0.62
C LEU A 71 14.52 -12.83 0.89
N ALA A 72 15.72 -12.25 0.91
CA ALA A 72 15.89 -10.81 1.05
C ALA A 72 15.24 -10.03 -0.11
N GLY A 73 15.33 -10.57 -1.34
CA GLY A 73 14.64 -10.03 -2.51
C GLY A 73 13.12 -10.07 -2.37
N GLY A 74 12.56 -11.22 -2.01
CA GLY A 74 11.11 -11.39 -1.79
C GLY A 74 10.57 -10.50 -0.67
N LEU A 75 11.33 -10.36 0.42
CA LEU A 75 10.98 -9.48 1.54
C LEU A 75 10.95 -8.00 1.12
N ARG A 76 11.94 -7.56 0.35
CA ARG A 76 11.97 -6.20 -0.19
C ARG A 76 10.71 -5.89 -1.00
N VAL A 77 10.27 -6.85 -1.81
CA VAL A 77 9.08 -6.71 -2.66
C VAL A 77 7.78 -6.72 -1.84
N ALA A 78 7.68 -7.55 -0.81
CA ALA A 78 6.52 -7.59 0.09
C ALA A 78 6.32 -6.29 0.90
N CYS A 79 7.39 -5.52 1.10
CA CYS A 79 7.35 -4.21 1.75
C CYS A 79 6.88 -3.06 0.83
N ILE A 80 6.83 -3.24 -0.49
CA ILE A 80 6.43 -2.17 -1.41
C ILE A 80 4.96 -1.76 -1.19
N PRO A 81 3.97 -2.68 -1.10
CA PRO A 81 2.57 -2.34 -0.88
C PRO A 81 2.30 -1.53 0.39
N ILE A 82 2.90 -1.93 1.52
CA ILE A 82 2.74 -1.21 2.80
C ILE A 82 3.31 0.20 2.72
N ILE A 83 4.46 0.41 2.06
CA ILE A 83 5.06 1.74 1.89
C ILE A 83 4.13 2.63 1.06
N TYR A 84 3.58 2.12 -0.04
CA TYR A 84 2.63 2.86 -0.86
C TYR A 84 1.34 3.19 -0.10
N GLY A 85 0.74 2.23 0.60
CA GLY A 85 -0.45 2.47 1.43
C GLY A 85 -0.21 3.50 2.53
N LEU A 86 0.96 3.46 3.17
CA LEU A 86 1.36 4.46 4.17
C LEU A 86 1.51 5.86 3.57
N LEU A 87 2.06 5.99 2.36
CA LEU A 87 2.19 7.26 1.65
C LEU A 87 0.82 7.85 1.29
N VAL A 88 -0.10 7.03 0.78
CA VAL A 88 -1.47 7.45 0.48
C VAL A 88 -2.18 7.92 1.76
N TYR A 89 -2.02 7.17 2.85
CA TYR A 89 -2.59 7.56 4.15
C TYR A 89 -1.97 8.87 4.70
N ALA A 90 -0.65 9.02 4.61
CA ALA A 90 0.03 10.25 5.03
C ALA A 90 -0.47 11.47 4.23
N LEU A 91 -0.65 11.31 2.92
CA LEU A 91 -1.24 12.35 2.08
C LEU A 91 -2.67 12.69 2.54
N SER A 92 -3.48 11.68 2.86
CA SER A 92 -4.85 11.88 3.37
C SER A 92 -4.88 12.73 4.65
N LEU A 93 -3.92 12.50 5.55
CA LEU A 93 -3.80 13.23 6.81
C LEU A 93 -3.41 14.69 6.56
N VAL A 94 -2.42 14.93 5.69
CA VAL A 94 -1.99 16.28 5.30
C VAL A 94 -3.15 17.06 4.68
N VAL A 95 -3.86 16.46 3.71
CA VAL A 95 -5.03 17.08 3.07
C VAL A 95 -6.09 17.44 4.12
N ARG A 96 -6.39 16.53 5.04
CA ARG A 96 -7.35 16.78 6.12
C ARG A 96 -6.90 17.88 7.08
N MET A 97 -5.60 17.97 7.40
CA MET A 97 -5.06 19.04 8.25
C MET A 97 -5.15 20.40 7.58
N LEU A 98 -4.96 20.46 6.25
CA LEU A 98 -5.15 21.69 5.47
C LEU A 98 -6.62 22.11 5.34
N GLN A 99 -7.54 21.13 5.30
CA GLN A 99 -8.98 21.37 5.14
C GLN A 99 -9.72 21.65 6.43
N LYS A 100 -9.16 21.29 7.59
CA LYS A 100 -9.73 21.70 8.88
C LYS A 100 -9.67 23.23 8.98
N PRO A 101 -10.80 23.93 9.18
CA PRO A 101 -10.75 25.35 9.48
C PRO A 101 -9.92 25.51 10.75
N ARG A 102 -8.91 26.37 10.68
CA ARG A 102 -8.18 26.84 11.86
C ARG A 102 -9.20 27.62 12.69
N ILE A 103 -9.75 26.96 13.71
CA ILE A 103 -10.44 27.61 14.81
C ILE A 103 -9.37 28.37 15.62
#